data_AF-A0AA88HJD8-F1
#
_entry.id   AF-A0AA88HJD8-F1
#
_cell.length_a   1.000
_cell.length_b   1.000
_cell.length_c   1.000
_cell.angle_alpha   90.00
_cell.angle_beta   90.00
_cell.angle_gamma   90.00
#
_symmetry.space_group_name_H-M   'P 1'
#
loop_
_entity.id
_entity.type
_entity.pdbx_description
1 polymer ?
#
loop_
_entity_poly.entity_id
_entity_poly.type
_entity_poly.pdbx_seq_one_letter_code
_entity_poly.pdbx_strand_id
1 'polypeptide(L)'
;MFLYYHSSEAPVRKHLMNVYTTLAMSIVSCTLGTYIQVLREIVTPQVGALFALLSLFGFLFVGSTKEMFGIRLSMLLACSFSFGVSLAPVIQMVLLFNDPTIITTALVGTALIFIGFSVCSILSPSGKWLFLGGPLSTYLLSVTLLRIFMGGNVVEDATMYLSLGVFCAYILYDTQLIIEKKRMGDEDFLSHSLMLFLDLVNVFIKLLRILKDKVLACSTTNTSTGKFSSCKSVLGMYWICFDGLAIPEGMLTTKMEVILHHMSYDGIIDSPFDKLGNGRASRKLLSKIESIAHHGMRLISDALKSTPAAARFNELGGIRNMKKVYFQTGLTGGAKGSSYFELGNSKVICSVLGPHEIKKKSEFSINGQISCKFEYASFSHRGQSQDRSSKEAEISDLIKTALESVVCLEMFPKAILDINFLVLEEDGGVISAALNAAGLALADASIPMWDLITSSCASLCDNEIKIFPNQSDEYCPSNDGLDMEGNVVLAYLIASNQIIFYHTDGVLSKESLVDANKKLIDTCKGMQAQFKSHLLKSFCEKNKN
;
A
#
# COMPACT_ATOMS: atom_id res chain seq x y z
N MET A 1 22.12 -39.62 -23.77
CA MET A 1 20.88 -39.80 -24.56
C MET A 1 20.07 -38.52 -24.77
N PHE A 2 20.08 -37.52 -23.87
CA PHE A 2 19.32 -36.26 -24.05
C PHE A 2 20.06 -35.09 -24.74
N LEU A 3 21.39 -35.12 -24.84
CA LEU A 3 22.23 -34.02 -25.34
C LEU A 3 22.22 -33.77 -26.87
N TYR A 4 21.25 -34.32 -27.61
CA TYR A 4 21.29 -34.33 -29.09
C TYR A 4 19.96 -34.06 -29.81
N TYR A 5 18.80 -34.04 -29.11
CA TYR A 5 17.54 -34.31 -29.82
C TYR A 5 17.01 -33.18 -30.72
N HIS A 6 17.12 -31.89 -30.35
CA HIS A 6 16.83 -30.81 -31.31
C HIS A 6 17.48 -29.48 -30.91
N SER A 7 18.59 -29.14 -31.59
CA SER A 7 18.90 -27.73 -31.82
C SER A 7 17.72 -27.13 -32.59
N SER A 8 16.93 -26.26 -31.95
CA SER A 8 15.81 -25.54 -32.58
C SER A 8 16.14 -25.18 -34.03
N GLU A 9 15.33 -25.73 -34.95
CA GLU A 9 15.47 -25.56 -36.39
C GLU A 9 15.72 -24.08 -36.69
N ALA A 10 16.64 -23.78 -37.62
CA ALA A 10 16.95 -22.40 -38.00
C ALA A 10 15.71 -21.49 -38.23
N PRO A 11 14.61 -21.94 -38.89
CA PRO A 11 13.36 -21.18 -38.95
C PRO A 11 12.67 -20.97 -37.60
N VAL A 12 12.54 -22.00 -36.76
CA VAL A 12 11.89 -21.91 -35.43
C VAL A 12 12.66 -20.97 -34.51
N ARG A 13 13.99 -21.04 -34.49
CA ARG A 13 14.83 -20.12 -33.70
C ARG A 13 14.68 -18.67 -34.15
N LYS A 14 14.62 -18.41 -35.46
CA LYS A 14 14.41 -17.07 -36.02
C LYS A 14 13.02 -16.54 -35.65
N HIS A 15 12.00 -17.39 -35.66
CA HIS A 15 10.64 -17.06 -35.23
C HIS A 15 10.56 -16.69 -33.75
N LEU A 16 11.09 -17.53 -32.86
CA LEU A 16 11.16 -17.25 -31.42
C LEU A 16 11.93 -15.96 -31.13
N MET A 17 13.04 -15.70 -31.85
CA MET A 17 13.76 -14.44 -31.73
C MET A 17 12.87 -13.24 -32.05
N ASN A 18 12.10 -13.29 -33.15
CA ASN A 18 11.14 -12.24 -33.51
C ASN A 18 10.02 -12.06 -32.47
N VAL A 19 9.51 -13.17 -31.91
CA VAL A 19 8.51 -13.16 -30.82
C VAL A 19 9.07 -12.44 -29.60
N TYR A 20 10.24 -12.87 -29.08
CA TYR A 20 10.82 -12.26 -27.88
C TYR A 20 11.32 -10.82 -28.10
N THR A 21 11.74 -10.43 -29.30
CA THR A 21 12.02 -9.01 -29.60
C THR A 21 10.74 -8.16 -29.61
N THR A 22 9.63 -8.70 -30.09
CA THR A 22 8.33 -8.01 -30.05
C THR A 22 7.83 -7.88 -28.59
N LEU A 23 8.03 -8.93 -27.79
CA LEU A 23 7.72 -8.92 -26.35
C LEU A 23 8.55 -7.88 -25.59
N ALA A 24 9.83 -7.72 -25.92
CA ALA A 24 10.66 -6.66 -25.33
C ALA A 24 10.12 -5.26 -25.66
N MET A 25 9.63 -5.04 -26.89
CA MET A 25 9.02 -3.76 -27.30
C MET A 25 7.68 -3.51 -26.58
N SER A 26 6.83 -4.53 -26.38
CA SER A 26 5.58 -4.38 -25.62
C SER A 26 5.81 -4.10 -24.14
N ILE A 27 6.81 -4.72 -23.50
CA ILE A 27 7.21 -4.42 -22.11
C ILE A 27 7.65 -2.95 -21.97
N VAL A 28 8.47 -2.44 -22.90
CA VAL A 28 8.89 -1.02 -22.89
C VAL A 28 7.67 -0.09 -23.07
N SER A 29 6.77 -0.41 -24.00
CA SER A 29 5.52 0.35 -24.22
C SER A 29 4.62 0.37 -22.97
N CYS A 30 4.45 -0.78 -22.32
CA CYS A 30 3.69 -0.92 -21.07
C CYS A 30 4.33 -0.13 -19.92
N THR A 31 5.66 -0.15 -19.82
CA THR A 31 6.42 0.62 -18.82
C THR A 31 6.21 2.13 -19.02
N LEU A 32 6.25 2.61 -20.27
CA LEU A 32 5.97 4.01 -20.60
C LEU A 32 4.53 4.42 -20.25
N GLY A 33 3.54 3.58 -20.57
CA GLY A 33 2.13 3.84 -20.23
C GLY A 33 1.91 3.93 -18.71
N THR A 34 2.48 2.99 -17.97
CA THR A 34 2.48 3.00 -16.50
C THR A 34 3.12 4.27 -15.94
N TYR A 35 4.33 4.62 -16.41
CA TYR A 35 5.09 5.78 -15.94
C TYR A 35 4.38 7.12 -16.19
N ILE A 36 3.84 7.32 -17.40
CA ILE A 36 3.11 8.55 -17.76
C ILE A 36 1.85 8.69 -16.90
N GLN A 37 1.11 7.59 -16.69
CA GLN A 37 -0.10 7.61 -15.89
C GLN A 37 0.19 7.89 -14.41
N VAL A 38 1.23 7.29 -13.82
CA VAL A 38 1.65 7.54 -12.43
C VAL A 38 2.08 9.01 -12.21
N LEU A 39 2.68 9.66 -13.21
CA LEU A 39 3.15 11.05 -13.08
C LEU A 39 2.08 12.11 -13.31
N ARG A 40 1.09 11.84 -14.17
CA ARG A 40 0.16 12.87 -14.68
C ARG A 40 -1.33 12.58 -14.46
N GLU A 41 -1.68 11.36 -14.01
CA GLU A 41 -3.06 10.92 -13.75
C GLU A 41 -4.05 11.25 -14.88
N ILE A 42 -3.58 11.15 -16.13
CA ILE A 42 -4.26 11.71 -17.32
C ILE A 42 -5.64 11.09 -17.55
N VAL A 43 -5.77 9.78 -17.30
CA VAL A 43 -6.93 8.97 -17.68
C VAL A 43 -7.37 8.12 -16.49
N THR A 44 -8.68 7.95 -16.26
CA THR A 44 -9.14 7.00 -15.24
C THR A 44 -8.79 5.56 -15.68
N PRO A 45 -8.38 4.67 -14.77
CA PRO A 45 -7.84 3.36 -15.15
C PRO A 45 -8.86 2.45 -15.86
N GLN A 46 -10.16 2.70 -15.65
CA GLN A 46 -11.28 2.08 -16.36
C GLN A 46 -11.27 2.43 -17.87
N VAL A 47 -10.98 3.69 -18.21
CA VAL A 47 -10.86 4.15 -19.61
C VAL A 47 -9.58 3.58 -20.24
N GLY A 48 -8.49 3.45 -19.49
CA GLY A 48 -7.30 2.71 -19.91
C GLY A 48 -7.58 1.25 -20.28
N ALA A 49 -8.37 0.55 -19.45
CA ALA A 49 -8.82 -0.82 -19.73
C ALA A 49 -9.69 -0.91 -21.00
N LEU A 50 -10.61 0.05 -21.21
CA LEU A 50 -11.44 0.11 -22.40
C LEU A 50 -10.61 0.29 -23.69
N PHE A 51 -9.60 1.15 -23.66
CA PHE A 51 -8.68 1.31 -24.80
C PHE A 51 -7.83 0.06 -25.06
N ALA A 52 -7.38 -0.63 -24.01
CA ALA A 52 -6.67 -1.90 -24.15
C ALA A 52 -7.57 -2.97 -24.82
N LEU A 53 -8.83 -3.08 -24.39
CA LEU A 53 -9.82 -4.00 -24.96
C LEU A 53 -10.15 -3.66 -26.42
N LEU A 54 -10.36 -2.38 -26.74
CA LEU A 54 -10.64 -1.92 -28.11
C LEU A 54 -9.45 -2.19 -29.05
N SER A 55 -8.22 -1.98 -28.57
CA SER A 55 -6.99 -2.24 -29.32
C SER A 55 -6.75 -3.74 -29.52
N LEU A 56 -7.05 -4.57 -28.51
CA LEU A 56 -7.01 -6.03 -28.58
C LEU A 56 -8.06 -6.56 -29.58
N PHE A 57 -9.29 -6.06 -29.51
CA PHE A 57 -10.36 -6.41 -30.44
C PHE A 57 -9.94 -6.04 -31.87
N GLY A 58 -9.47 -4.82 -32.10
CA GLY A 58 -8.94 -4.39 -33.40
C GLY A 58 -7.83 -5.31 -33.95
N PHE A 59 -6.89 -5.75 -33.09
CA PHE A 59 -5.84 -6.68 -33.48
C PHE A 59 -6.36 -8.04 -33.98
N LEU A 60 -7.50 -8.52 -33.46
CA LEU A 60 -8.14 -9.78 -33.89
C LEU A 60 -8.83 -9.68 -35.26
N PHE A 61 -9.36 -8.51 -35.63
CA PHE A 61 -10.01 -8.31 -36.94
C PHE A 61 -9.02 -8.00 -38.08
N VAL A 62 -7.80 -7.54 -37.76
CA VAL A 62 -6.76 -7.29 -38.78
C VAL A 62 -6.02 -8.60 -39.08
N GLY A 63 -6.36 -9.20 -40.23
CA GLY A 63 -5.76 -10.44 -40.70
C GLY A 63 -4.23 -10.40 -40.84
N SER A 64 -3.59 -11.55 -40.68
CA SER A 64 -2.12 -11.69 -40.65
C SER A 64 -1.44 -11.63 -42.04
N THR A 65 -1.74 -10.60 -42.82
CA THR A 65 -1.04 -10.32 -44.10
C THR A 65 0.25 -9.53 -43.85
N LYS A 66 1.26 -9.72 -44.72
CA LYS A 66 2.56 -9.05 -44.60
C LYS A 66 2.48 -7.53 -44.76
N GLU A 67 1.52 -7.04 -45.53
CA GLU A 67 1.30 -5.61 -45.78
C GLU A 67 0.75 -4.89 -44.55
N MET A 68 -0.10 -5.56 -43.76
CA MET A 68 -0.69 -5.00 -42.53
C MET A 68 0.23 -5.08 -41.31
N PHE A 69 1.48 -5.52 -41.48
CA PHE A 69 2.44 -5.73 -40.39
C PHE A 69 2.64 -4.48 -39.52
N GLY A 70 2.84 -3.29 -40.13
CA GLY A 70 3.05 -2.05 -39.39
C GLY A 70 1.83 -1.63 -38.56
N ILE A 71 0.62 -1.84 -39.09
CA ILE A 71 -0.64 -1.54 -38.40
C ILE A 71 -0.83 -2.50 -37.21
N ARG A 72 -0.64 -3.82 -37.42
CA ARG A 72 -0.74 -4.83 -36.35
C ARG A 72 0.28 -4.62 -35.24
N LEU A 73 1.52 -4.26 -35.58
CA LEU A 73 2.56 -3.91 -34.59
C LEU A 73 2.19 -2.64 -33.81
N SER A 74 1.67 -1.61 -34.47
CA SER A 74 1.18 -0.39 -33.81
C SER A 74 0.03 -0.68 -32.84
N MET A 75 -0.96 -1.50 -33.25
CA MET A 75 -2.06 -1.95 -32.39
C MET A 75 -1.55 -2.76 -31.19
N LEU A 76 -0.58 -3.66 -31.38
CA LEU A 76 0.01 -4.42 -30.28
C LEU A 76 0.69 -3.50 -29.24
N LEU A 77 1.45 -2.50 -29.71
CA LEU A 77 2.12 -1.54 -28.82
C LEU A 77 1.13 -0.61 -28.12
N ALA A 78 0.07 -0.18 -28.81
CA ALA A 78 -1.02 0.62 -28.24
C ALA A 78 -1.79 -0.16 -27.16
N CYS A 79 -2.14 -1.42 -27.42
CA CYS A 79 -2.74 -2.33 -26.43
C CYS A 79 -1.84 -2.47 -25.20
N SER A 80 -0.53 -2.67 -25.41
CA SER A 80 0.46 -2.81 -24.33
C SER A 80 0.60 -1.54 -23.48
N PHE A 81 0.60 -0.36 -24.13
CA PHE A 81 0.62 0.94 -23.46
C PHE A 81 -0.64 1.16 -22.62
N SER A 82 -1.82 0.93 -23.20
CA SER A 82 -3.11 1.05 -22.50
C SER A 82 -3.23 0.07 -21.33
N PHE A 83 -2.66 -1.13 -21.46
CA PHE A 83 -2.55 -2.05 -20.32
C PHE A 83 -1.69 -1.47 -19.20
N GLY A 84 -0.56 -0.83 -19.52
CA GLY A 84 0.27 -0.12 -18.53
C GLY A 84 -0.47 1.01 -17.81
N VAL A 85 -1.29 1.78 -18.54
CA VAL A 85 -2.18 2.81 -17.96
C VAL A 85 -3.20 2.18 -17.00
N SER A 86 -3.73 1.00 -17.33
CA SER A 86 -4.68 0.27 -16.47
C SER A 86 -4.01 -0.38 -15.23
N LEU A 87 -2.72 -0.73 -15.34
CA LEU A 87 -1.90 -1.28 -14.25
C LEU A 87 -1.41 -0.21 -13.26
N ALA A 88 -1.34 1.06 -13.68
CA ALA A 88 -0.89 2.19 -12.85
C ALA A 88 -1.51 2.28 -11.44
N PRO A 89 -2.84 2.20 -11.22
CA PRO A 89 -3.43 2.23 -9.87
C PRO A 89 -2.97 1.09 -8.96
N VAL A 90 -2.68 -0.09 -9.53
CA VAL A 90 -2.14 -1.23 -8.77
C VAL A 90 -0.77 -0.90 -8.22
N ILE A 91 0.06 -0.25 -9.04
CA ILE A 91 1.42 0.14 -8.67
C ILE A 91 1.38 1.35 -7.72
N GLN A 92 0.51 2.34 -7.94
CA GLN A 92 0.27 3.44 -7.01
C GLN A 92 -0.11 2.92 -5.62
N MET A 93 -1.02 1.94 -5.53
CA MET A 93 -1.40 1.30 -4.25
C MET A 93 -0.22 0.62 -3.53
N VAL A 94 0.80 0.15 -4.24
CA VAL A 94 2.04 -0.39 -3.64
C VAL A 94 3.01 0.74 -3.27
N LEU A 95 3.09 1.80 -4.06
CA LEU A 95 3.90 3.00 -3.76
C LEU A 95 3.43 3.72 -2.48
N LEU A 96 2.17 3.58 -2.07
CA LEU A 96 1.67 4.10 -0.79
C LEU A 96 2.41 3.54 0.44
N PHE A 97 3.00 2.34 0.35
CA PHE A 97 3.81 1.76 1.43
C PHE A 97 5.23 2.34 1.51
N ASN A 98 5.63 3.20 0.56
CA ASN A 98 6.93 3.87 0.48
C ASN A 98 8.17 2.95 0.40
N ASP A 99 7.98 1.64 0.18
CA ASP A 99 9.03 0.64 0.00
C ASP A 99 9.25 0.29 -1.49
N PRO A 100 10.25 0.88 -2.19
CA PRO A 100 10.53 0.60 -3.61
C PRO A 100 11.06 -0.82 -3.86
N THR A 101 11.41 -1.55 -2.79
CA THR A 101 11.86 -2.95 -2.81
C THR A 101 10.76 -3.91 -3.28
N ILE A 102 9.48 -3.62 -3.02
CA ILE A 102 8.36 -4.51 -3.37
C ILE A 102 8.19 -4.62 -4.89
N ILE A 103 8.20 -3.49 -5.60
CA ILE A 103 8.02 -3.44 -7.06
C ILE A 103 9.23 -4.06 -7.78
N THR A 104 10.45 -3.77 -7.29
CA THR A 104 11.69 -4.29 -7.88
C THR A 104 11.83 -5.80 -7.67
N THR A 105 11.49 -6.32 -6.48
CA THR A 105 11.46 -7.78 -6.24
C THR A 105 10.36 -8.49 -7.03
N ALA A 106 9.18 -7.89 -7.19
CA ALA A 106 8.14 -8.43 -8.07
C ALA A 106 8.62 -8.54 -9.53
N LEU A 107 9.26 -7.49 -10.06
CA LEU A 107 9.75 -7.45 -11.44
C LEU A 107 10.90 -8.45 -11.68
N VAL A 108 11.86 -8.54 -10.76
CA VAL A 108 12.94 -9.55 -10.83
C VAL A 108 12.38 -10.97 -10.72
N GLY A 109 11.42 -11.20 -9.82
CA GLY A 109 10.73 -12.48 -9.67
C GLY A 109 10.00 -12.90 -10.95
N THR A 110 9.25 -11.99 -11.57
CA THR A 110 8.57 -12.25 -12.86
C THR A 110 9.57 -12.59 -13.96
N ALA A 111 10.69 -11.86 -14.06
CA ALA A 111 11.72 -12.12 -15.06
C ALA A 111 12.36 -13.51 -14.86
N LEU A 112 12.69 -13.89 -13.63
CA LEU A 112 13.25 -15.21 -13.31
C LEU A 112 12.27 -16.35 -13.62
N ILE A 113 11.00 -16.20 -13.22
CA ILE A 113 9.93 -17.16 -13.55
C ILE A 113 9.78 -17.30 -15.06
N PHE A 114 9.60 -16.18 -15.77
CA PHE A 114 9.34 -16.19 -17.21
C PHE A 114 10.51 -16.77 -18.01
N ILE A 115 11.75 -16.38 -17.71
CA ILE A 115 12.94 -16.90 -18.38
C ILE A 115 13.14 -18.38 -18.04
N GLY A 116 13.01 -18.76 -16.76
CA GLY A 116 13.17 -20.14 -16.31
C GLY A 116 12.18 -21.09 -17.00
N PHE A 117 10.89 -20.76 -16.97
CA PHE A 117 9.86 -21.57 -17.62
C PHE A 117 9.95 -21.53 -19.15
N SER A 118 10.29 -20.39 -19.77
CA SER A 118 10.55 -20.32 -21.22
C SER A 118 11.70 -21.25 -21.64
N VAL A 119 12.81 -21.27 -20.90
CA VAL A 119 13.96 -22.14 -21.19
C VAL A 119 13.60 -23.61 -20.95
N CYS A 120 12.93 -23.95 -19.85
CA CYS A 120 12.43 -25.30 -19.60
C CYS A 120 11.46 -25.78 -20.70
N SER A 121 10.64 -24.88 -21.23
CA SER A 121 9.75 -25.16 -22.36
C SER A 121 10.56 -25.47 -23.63
N ILE A 122 11.53 -24.63 -24.01
CA ILE A 122 12.38 -24.82 -25.21
C ILE A 122 13.24 -26.09 -25.13
N LEU A 123 13.69 -26.48 -23.94
CA LEU A 123 14.50 -27.70 -23.72
C LEU A 123 13.66 -28.99 -23.62
N SER A 124 12.34 -28.88 -23.46
CA SER A 124 11.46 -30.05 -23.35
C SER A 124 11.26 -30.75 -24.70
N PRO A 125 11.10 -32.10 -24.71
CA PRO A 125 10.54 -32.80 -25.85
C PRO A 125 9.22 -32.16 -26.31
N SER A 126 9.07 -32.07 -27.62
CA SER A 126 7.97 -31.36 -28.28
C SER A 126 6.60 -31.95 -27.96
N GLY A 127 5.59 -31.10 -27.82
CA GLY A 127 4.20 -31.50 -27.57
C GLY A 127 3.94 -32.05 -26.16
N LYS A 128 4.97 -32.35 -25.36
CA LYS A 128 4.83 -32.93 -24.01
C LYS A 128 3.94 -32.09 -23.09
N TRP A 129 4.07 -30.76 -23.13
CA TRP A 129 3.26 -29.84 -22.32
C TRP A 129 1.96 -29.41 -23.01
N LEU A 130 1.75 -29.75 -24.29
CA LEU A 130 0.56 -29.35 -25.04
C LEU A 130 -0.71 -30.05 -24.51
N PHE A 131 -0.57 -31.24 -23.92
CA PHE A 131 -1.66 -31.92 -23.20
C PHE A 131 -2.17 -31.12 -21.99
N LEU A 132 -1.37 -30.18 -21.45
CA LEU A 132 -1.71 -29.45 -20.23
C LEU A 132 -2.81 -28.40 -20.42
N GLY A 133 -3.04 -27.89 -21.64
CA GLY A 133 -3.96 -26.77 -21.88
C GLY A 133 -5.43 -27.03 -21.49
N GLY A 134 -5.91 -28.26 -21.69
CA GLY A 134 -7.27 -28.67 -21.28
C GLY A 134 -7.44 -28.67 -19.75
N PRO A 135 -6.59 -29.39 -19.00
CA PRO A 135 -6.51 -29.29 -17.55
C PRO A 135 -6.37 -27.85 -17.05
N LEU A 136 -5.50 -27.03 -17.65
CA LEU A 136 -5.21 -25.67 -17.18
C LEU A 136 -6.39 -24.70 -17.30
N SER A 137 -7.10 -24.76 -18.44
CA SER A 137 -8.32 -23.96 -18.67
C SER A 137 -9.50 -24.43 -17.82
N THR A 138 -9.69 -25.74 -17.70
CA THR A 138 -10.68 -26.34 -16.77
C THR A 138 -10.41 -25.91 -15.33
N TYR A 139 -9.13 -25.80 -14.96
CA TYR A 139 -8.70 -25.40 -13.63
C TYR A 139 -8.91 -23.91 -13.34
N LEU A 140 -8.60 -23.01 -14.29
CA LEU A 140 -8.94 -21.59 -14.12
C LEU A 140 -10.43 -21.39 -13.90
N LEU A 141 -11.27 -22.08 -14.66
CA LEU A 141 -12.72 -22.07 -14.50
C LEU A 141 -13.13 -22.65 -13.14
N SER A 142 -12.62 -23.82 -12.75
CA SER A 142 -12.98 -24.45 -11.47
C SER A 142 -12.55 -23.61 -10.26
N VAL A 143 -11.37 -22.99 -10.28
CA VAL A 143 -10.86 -22.11 -9.22
C VAL A 143 -11.66 -20.80 -9.14
N THR A 144 -12.07 -20.24 -10.29
CA THR A 144 -12.92 -19.05 -10.32
C THR A 144 -14.32 -19.36 -9.78
N LEU A 145 -14.91 -20.50 -10.15
CA LEU A 145 -16.18 -20.98 -9.59
C LEU A 145 -16.06 -21.29 -8.09
N LEU A 146 -15.00 -21.98 -7.65
CA LEU A 146 -14.73 -22.22 -6.23
C LEU A 146 -14.59 -20.91 -5.45
N ARG A 147 -13.98 -19.87 -6.02
CA ARG A 147 -13.91 -18.54 -5.40
C ARG A 147 -15.29 -17.88 -5.26
N ILE A 148 -16.20 -18.08 -6.22
CA ILE A 148 -17.58 -17.57 -6.18
C ILE A 148 -18.41 -18.32 -5.13
N PHE A 149 -18.32 -19.65 -5.08
CA PHE A 149 -19.13 -20.47 -4.17
C PHE A 149 -18.55 -20.62 -2.75
N MET A 150 -17.23 -20.49 -2.56
CA MET A 150 -16.53 -20.67 -1.29
C MET A 150 -15.74 -19.41 -0.90
N GLY A 151 -16.45 -18.34 -0.56
CA GLY A 151 -15.92 -17.02 -0.21
C GLY A 151 -15.17 -16.92 1.13
N GLY A 152 -14.27 -17.86 1.44
CA GLY A 152 -13.45 -17.87 2.66
C GLY A 152 -12.04 -17.28 2.44
N ASN A 153 -11.51 -16.58 3.45
CA ASN A 153 -10.15 -16.02 3.40
C ASN A 153 -9.09 -17.07 3.01
N VAL A 154 -9.17 -18.29 3.55
CA VAL A 154 -8.24 -19.39 3.24
C VAL A 154 -8.35 -19.81 1.77
N VAL A 155 -9.56 -19.84 1.21
CA VAL A 155 -9.79 -20.15 -0.21
C VAL A 155 -9.26 -19.03 -1.09
N GLU A 156 -9.44 -17.77 -0.72
CA GLU A 156 -8.88 -16.64 -1.46
C GLU A 156 -7.34 -16.62 -1.43
N ASP A 157 -6.73 -16.74 -0.25
CA ASP A 157 -5.28 -16.72 -0.08
C ASP A 157 -4.64 -17.94 -0.78
N ALA A 158 -5.22 -19.14 -0.64
CA ALA A 158 -4.81 -20.31 -1.41
C ALA A 158 -4.94 -20.07 -2.92
N THR A 159 -6.09 -19.54 -3.39
CA THR A 159 -6.35 -19.21 -4.80
C THR A 159 -5.31 -18.26 -5.37
N MET A 160 -4.75 -17.32 -4.58
CA MET A 160 -3.67 -16.44 -5.06
C MET A 160 -2.41 -17.23 -5.43
N TYR A 161 -1.89 -18.06 -4.52
CA TYR A 161 -0.73 -18.91 -4.78
C TYR A 161 -0.99 -19.94 -5.87
N LEU A 162 -2.21 -20.50 -5.88
CA LEU A 162 -2.67 -21.47 -6.85
C LEU A 162 -2.69 -20.88 -8.27
N SER A 163 -3.21 -19.65 -8.40
CA SER A 163 -3.24 -18.93 -9.68
C SER A 163 -1.83 -18.58 -10.19
N LEU A 164 -0.88 -18.26 -9.30
CA LEU A 164 0.52 -18.03 -9.69
C LEU A 164 1.12 -19.30 -10.33
N GLY A 165 0.91 -20.46 -9.72
CA GLY A 165 1.37 -21.75 -10.27
C GLY A 165 0.75 -22.06 -11.65
N VAL A 166 -0.52 -21.71 -11.83
CA VAL A 166 -1.22 -21.84 -13.12
C VAL A 166 -0.64 -20.92 -14.18
N PHE A 167 -0.41 -19.63 -13.90
CA PHE A 167 0.19 -18.73 -14.88
C PHE A 167 1.64 -19.12 -15.24
N CYS A 168 2.39 -19.71 -14.30
CA CYS A 168 3.69 -20.33 -14.61
C CYS A 168 3.56 -21.51 -15.59
N ALA A 169 2.52 -22.32 -15.44
CA ALA A 169 2.21 -23.42 -16.36
C ALA A 169 1.65 -22.94 -17.72
N TYR A 170 0.98 -21.80 -17.78
CA TYR A 170 0.59 -21.15 -19.04
C TYR A 170 1.84 -20.72 -19.83
N ILE A 171 2.83 -20.09 -19.19
CA ILE A 171 4.11 -19.74 -19.86
C ILE A 171 4.79 -20.98 -20.47
N LEU A 172 4.79 -22.12 -19.76
CA LEU A 172 5.31 -23.40 -20.29
C LEU A 172 4.52 -23.86 -21.53
N TYR A 173 3.19 -23.87 -21.42
CA TYR A 173 2.25 -24.33 -22.45
C TYR A 173 2.30 -23.43 -23.69
N ASP A 174 2.18 -22.11 -23.55
CA ASP A 174 2.18 -21.15 -24.63
C ASP A 174 3.53 -21.10 -25.36
N THR A 175 4.66 -21.19 -24.63
CA THR A 175 5.98 -21.29 -25.26
C THR A 175 6.13 -22.58 -26.10
N GLN A 176 5.57 -23.71 -25.65
CA GLN A 176 5.51 -24.95 -26.47
C GLN A 176 4.54 -24.80 -27.65
N LEU A 177 3.36 -24.19 -27.43
CA LEU A 177 2.35 -23.98 -28.46
C LEU A 177 2.88 -23.10 -29.60
N ILE A 178 3.68 -22.07 -29.30
CA ILE A 178 4.34 -21.22 -30.30
C ILE A 178 5.35 -22.01 -31.15
N ILE A 179 6.10 -22.93 -30.54
CA ILE A 179 7.04 -23.81 -31.25
C ILE A 179 6.28 -24.76 -32.19
N GLU A 180 5.18 -25.34 -31.72
CA GLU A 180 4.44 -26.33 -32.50
C GLU A 180 3.57 -25.70 -33.59
N LYS A 181 2.92 -24.56 -33.31
CA LYS A 181 2.25 -23.73 -34.34
C LYS A 181 3.21 -23.35 -35.47
N LYS A 182 4.47 -23.00 -35.14
CA LYS A 182 5.48 -22.70 -36.14
C LYS A 182 5.78 -23.89 -37.06
N ARG A 183 5.77 -25.12 -36.53
CA ARG A 183 5.95 -26.35 -37.32
C ARG A 183 4.73 -26.69 -38.18
N MET A 184 3.53 -26.32 -37.74
CA MET A 184 2.31 -26.34 -38.56
C MET A 184 2.28 -25.25 -39.64
N GLY A 185 3.33 -24.41 -39.75
CA GLY A 185 3.46 -23.36 -40.76
C GLY A 185 2.96 -21.98 -40.34
N ASP A 186 2.67 -21.76 -39.05
CA ASP A 186 2.24 -20.46 -38.55
C ASP A 186 3.41 -19.46 -38.43
N GLU A 187 3.40 -18.43 -39.27
CA GLU A 187 4.38 -17.36 -39.32
C GLU A 187 4.02 -16.14 -38.42
N ASP A 188 2.86 -16.13 -37.73
CA ASP A 188 2.36 -14.94 -37.03
C ASP A 188 2.99 -14.70 -35.65
N PHE A 189 4.25 -14.25 -35.65
CA PHE A 189 4.99 -13.92 -34.43
C PHE A 189 4.39 -12.75 -33.62
N LEU A 190 3.51 -11.92 -34.20
CA LEU A 190 2.84 -10.84 -33.45
C LEU A 190 1.79 -11.41 -32.49
N SER A 191 0.92 -12.31 -32.96
CA SER A 191 -0.06 -13.00 -32.11
C SER A 191 0.63 -13.86 -31.04
N HIS A 192 1.73 -14.52 -31.40
CA HIS A 192 2.57 -15.24 -30.43
C HIS A 192 3.18 -14.33 -29.36
N SER A 193 3.61 -13.12 -29.72
CA SER A 193 4.11 -12.14 -28.76
C SER A 193 3.02 -11.58 -27.84
N LEU A 194 1.79 -11.47 -28.32
CA LEU A 194 0.65 -11.00 -27.54
C LEU A 194 0.27 -11.99 -26.45
N MET A 195 0.23 -13.29 -26.74
CA MET A 195 -0.07 -14.34 -25.75
C MET A 195 0.96 -14.32 -24.60
N LEU A 196 2.26 -14.38 -24.92
CA LEU A 196 3.32 -14.30 -23.91
C LEU A 196 3.34 -12.99 -23.11
N PHE A 197 2.89 -11.88 -23.71
CA PHE A 197 2.76 -10.60 -23.00
C PHE A 197 1.68 -10.64 -21.93
N LEU A 198 0.50 -11.21 -22.23
CA LEU A 198 -0.59 -11.35 -21.27
C LEU A 198 -0.19 -12.27 -20.10
N ASP A 199 0.49 -13.38 -20.38
CA ASP A 199 1.03 -14.28 -19.36
C ASP A 199 2.04 -13.60 -18.42
N LEU A 200 3.02 -12.89 -19.00
CA LEU A 200 4.04 -12.15 -18.24
C LEU A 200 3.40 -11.13 -17.29
N VAL A 201 2.40 -10.39 -17.80
CA VAL A 201 1.63 -9.39 -17.05
C VAL A 201 0.81 -10.04 -15.93
N ASN A 202 0.15 -11.17 -16.20
CA ASN A 202 -0.60 -11.92 -15.20
C ASN A 202 0.29 -12.40 -14.05
N VAL A 203 1.47 -12.97 -14.35
CA VAL A 203 2.46 -13.36 -13.34
C VAL A 203 2.92 -12.15 -12.52
N PHE A 204 3.22 -11.01 -13.16
CA PHE A 204 3.61 -9.79 -12.45
C PHE A 204 2.53 -9.31 -11.47
N ILE A 205 1.26 -9.24 -11.89
CA ILE A 205 0.16 -8.81 -11.04
C ILE A 205 -0.02 -9.75 -9.84
N LYS A 206 0.05 -11.08 -10.05
CA LYS A 206 -0.07 -12.05 -8.95
C LYS A 206 1.13 -11.99 -7.98
N LEU A 207 2.37 -11.86 -8.47
CA LEU A 207 3.54 -11.67 -7.61
C LEU A 207 3.47 -10.37 -6.81
N LEU A 208 3.11 -9.25 -7.45
CA LEU A 208 2.98 -7.95 -6.79
C LEU A 208 1.91 -8.00 -5.69
N ARG A 209 0.78 -8.67 -5.93
CA ARG A 209 -0.28 -8.90 -4.93
C ARG A 209 0.23 -9.73 -3.75
N ILE A 210 0.88 -10.87 -4.01
CA ILE A 210 1.44 -11.77 -2.98
C ILE A 210 2.50 -11.07 -2.12
N LEU A 211 3.39 -10.28 -2.73
CA LEU A 211 4.44 -9.55 -1.99
C LEU A 211 3.82 -8.45 -1.10
N LYS A 212 2.85 -7.69 -1.62
CA LYS A 212 2.11 -6.70 -0.84
C LYS A 212 1.36 -7.35 0.34
N ASP A 213 0.68 -8.47 0.13
CA ASP A 213 -0.03 -9.19 1.20
C ASP A 213 0.93 -9.80 2.24
N LYS A 214 2.13 -10.23 1.85
CA LYS A 214 3.19 -10.65 2.78
C LYS A 214 3.77 -9.50 3.61
N VAL A 215 3.95 -8.31 3.05
CA VAL A 215 4.41 -7.13 3.79
C VAL A 215 3.36 -6.68 4.81
N LEU A 216 2.08 -6.73 4.43
CA LEU A 216 0.96 -6.52 5.36
C LEU A 216 0.97 -7.57 6.49
N ALA A 217 1.08 -8.85 6.17
CA ALA A 217 1.14 -9.92 7.17
C ALA A 217 2.36 -9.81 8.10
N CYS A 218 3.54 -9.41 7.57
CA CYS A 218 4.76 -9.19 8.36
C CYS A 218 4.59 -8.05 9.38
N SER A 219 3.90 -6.98 8.97
CA SER A 219 3.51 -5.89 9.87
C SER A 219 2.58 -6.37 10.99
N THR A 220 1.71 -7.35 10.73
CA THR A 220 0.80 -7.95 11.72
C THR A 220 1.46 -9.03 12.59
N THR A 221 2.49 -9.74 12.12
CA THR A 221 3.12 -10.82 12.92
C THR A 221 3.94 -10.31 14.11
N ASN A 222 4.22 -9.01 14.19
CA ASN A 222 4.78 -8.37 15.39
C ASN A 222 3.73 -8.08 16.48
N THR A 223 2.44 -8.32 16.23
CA THR A 223 1.37 -8.30 17.23
C THR A 223 0.73 -9.69 17.36
N SER A 224 0.99 -10.36 18.47
CA SER A 224 0.62 -11.76 18.65
C SER A 224 -0.90 -11.98 18.75
N THR A 225 -1.42 -12.79 17.83
CA THR A 225 -2.63 -13.61 17.98
C THR A 225 -3.94 -12.90 18.33
N GLY A 226 -4.51 -12.16 17.37
CA GLY A 226 -5.93 -11.77 17.37
C GLY A 226 -6.57 -12.07 16.01
N LYS A 227 -7.50 -13.03 15.94
CA LYS A 227 -8.29 -13.29 14.72
C LYS A 227 -9.38 -12.22 14.60
N PHE A 228 -9.30 -11.34 13.60
CA PHE A 228 -10.53 -10.75 13.06
C PHE A 228 -10.49 -10.61 11.53
N SER A 229 -11.57 -11.06 10.90
CA SER A 229 -11.84 -10.90 9.48
C SER A 229 -12.54 -9.57 9.20
N SER A 230 -12.62 -9.19 7.92
CA SER A 230 -13.47 -8.12 7.38
C SER A 230 -12.86 -6.70 7.32
N CYS A 231 -11.93 -6.53 6.38
CA CYS A 231 -11.80 -5.26 5.64
C CYS A 231 -11.35 -5.47 4.18
N LYS A 232 -11.90 -6.48 3.49
CA LYS A 232 -11.64 -6.77 2.06
C LYS A 232 -12.78 -6.31 1.11
N SER A 233 -13.93 -5.87 1.62
CA SER A 233 -15.15 -5.65 0.79
C SER A 233 -15.01 -4.57 -0.28
N VAL A 234 -14.37 -3.44 0.00
CA VAL A 234 -14.19 -2.35 -0.97
C VAL A 234 -13.08 -2.67 -2.01
N LEU A 235 -12.03 -3.40 -1.60
CA LEU A 235 -11.02 -3.90 -2.54
C LEU A 235 -11.54 -5.04 -3.43
N GLY A 236 -12.51 -5.83 -2.97
CA GLY A 236 -13.16 -6.83 -3.81
C GLY A 236 -13.71 -6.22 -5.10
N MET A 237 -14.57 -5.20 -5.00
CA MET A 237 -15.30 -4.65 -6.15
C MET A 237 -14.43 -4.08 -7.28
N TYR A 238 -13.34 -3.37 -6.97
CA TYR A 238 -12.49 -2.80 -8.04
C TYR A 238 -11.72 -3.88 -8.82
N TRP A 239 -11.43 -5.00 -8.17
CA TRP A 239 -10.70 -6.12 -8.76
C TRP A 239 -11.63 -7.20 -9.34
N ILE A 240 -12.87 -7.30 -8.86
CA ILE A 240 -13.93 -8.11 -9.48
C ILE A 240 -14.22 -7.62 -10.90
N CYS A 241 -14.12 -6.32 -11.21
CA CYS A 241 -14.25 -5.85 -12.59
C CYS A 241 -13.09 -6.26 -13.53
N PHE A 242 -11.98 -6.81 -13.02
CA PHE A 242 -10.83 -7.22 -13.83
C PHE A 242 -10.59 -8.75 -13.79
N ASP A 243 -10.84 -9.41 -12.65
CA ASP A 243 -10.93 -10.88 -12.56
C ASP A 243 -12.30 -11.40 -13.09
N GLY A 244 -13.31 -10.54 -13.26
CA GLY A 244 -14.72 -10.92 -13.49
C GLY A 244 -15.33 -10.46 -14.81
N LEU A 245 -15.13 -11.28 -15.84
CA LEU A 245 -16.12 -11.47 -16.91
C LEU A 245 -17.24 -12.43 -16.44
N ALA A 246 -17.75 -12.28 -15.20
CA ALA A 246 -18.88 -13.00 -14.60
C ALA A 246 -19.33 -12.37 -13.26
N ILE A 247 -20.62 -12.48 -12.90
CA ILE A 247 -21.27 -11.83 -11.72
C ILE A 247 -22.09 -12.89 -10.88
N PRO A 248 -22.81 -12.58 -9.76
CA PRO A 248 -22.58 -13.10 -8.38
C PRO A 248 -23.71 -14.05 -7.85
N GLU A 249 -23.96 -14.43 -6.58
CA GLU A 249 -23.58 -14.03 -5.18
C GLU A 249 -23.51 -15.25 -4.21
N GLY A 250 -23.24 -15.04 -2.90
CA GLY A 250 -23.68 -15.99 -1.83
C GLY A 250 -22.97 -15.92 -0.45
N MET A 251 -23.72 -15.73 0.64
CA MET A 251 -23.28 -15.50 2.05
C MET A 251 -22.85 -16.73 2.91
N LEU A 252 -21.88 -16.48 3.82
CA LEU A 252 -21.74 -16.87 5.26
C LEU A 252 -21.22 -18.25 5.82
N THR A 253 -20.35 -18.12 6.85
CA THR A 253 -20.05 -19.03 8.03
C THR A 253 -19.33 -20.37 7.81
N THR A 254 -18.48 -20.95 8.71
CA THR A 254 -17.73 -20.54 9.95
C THR A 254 -16.61 -21.57 10.31
N LYS A 255 -15.60 -21.19 11.14
CA LYS A 255 -14.58 -22.03 11.88
C LYS A 255 -13.48 -22.73 11.02
N MET A 256 -12.16 -22.49 11.26
CA MET A 256 -11.18 -23.16 12.18
C MET A 256 -10.88 -24.65 11.82
N GLU A 257 -9.65 -25.18 11.74
CA GLU A 257 -8.31 -24.76 12.25
C GLU A 257 -7.10 -25.56 11.64
N VAL A 258 -5.87 -24.99 11.73
CA VAL A 258 -4.54 -25.64 11.98
C VAL A 258 -3.87 -26.56 10.91
N ILE A 259 -2.53 -26.77 11.04
CA ILE A 259 -1.61 -27.70 10.29
C ILE A 259 -1.12 -27.19 8.91
N LEU A 260 0.18 -27.16 8.52
CA LEU A 260 1.45 -27.46 9.22
C LEU A 260 2.63 -26.61 8.68
N HIS A 261 3.57 -26.43 9.59
CA HIS A 261 5.00 -26.15 9.47
C HIS A 261 5.78 -27.16 8.59
N HIS A 262 7.05 -26.84 8.24
CA HIS A 262 7.98 -27.61 7.37
C HIS A 262 7.59 -27.65 5.87
N MET A 263 8.42 -27.17 4.95
CA MET A 263 9.74 -27.75 4.70
C MET A 263 10.87 -26.72 4.57
N SER A 264 11.93 -26.92 5.37
CA SER A 264 13.28 -26.60 4.92
C SER A 264 13.73 -27.70 3.96
N TYR A 265 14.43 -27.35 2.88
CA TYR A 265 15.30 -28.26 2.16
C TYR A 265 16.51 -27.49 1.62
N ASP A 266 17.61 -27.56 2.38
CA ASP A 266 18.94 -27.41 1.82
C ASP A 266 19.24 -28.55 0.85
N GLY A 267 20.00 -28.25 -0.21
CA GLY A 267 20.72 -29.24 -0.99
C GLY A 267 20.21 -29.51 -2.41
N ILE A 268 21.19 -29.60 -3.32
CA ILE A 268 21.09 -30.07 -4.72
C ILE A 268 20.45 -29.09 -5.71
N ILE A 269 21.30 -28.37 -6.44
CA ILE A 269 21.42 -28.44 -7.91
C ILE A 269 22.81 -27.86 -8.27
N ASP A 270 23.67 -28.68 -8.89
CA ASP A 270 24.87 -28.17 -9.55
C ASP A 270 24.46 -27.28 -10.74
N SER A 271 25.00 -26.06 -10.79
CA SER A 271 24.64 -25.09 -11.82
C SER A 271 25.08 -25.54 -13.22
N PRO A 272 24.17 -25.65 -14.22
CA PRO A 272 24.52 -26.08 -15.58
C PRO A 272 25.14 -24.96 -16.44
N PHE A 273 25.61 -23.86 -15.83
CA PHE A 273 26.04 -22.65 -16.55
C PHE A 273 27.43 -22.76 -17.23
N ASP A 274 28.29 -23.68 -16.81
CA ASP A 274 29.69 -23.76 -17.27
C ASP A 274 29.89 -24.43 -18.64
N LYS A 275 28.84 -24.88 -19.34
CA LYS A 275 28.97 -25.68 -20.58
C LYS A 275 28.18 -25.17 -21.79
N LEU A 276 27.91 -23.86 -21.87
CA LEU A 276 27.37 -23.23 -23.09
C LEU A 276 28.42 -22.42 -23.88
N GLY A 277 28.91 -23.04 -24.95
CA GLY A 277 29.16 -22.43 -26.26
C GLY A 277 29.93 -21.10 -26.32
N ASN A 278 31.20 -21.19 -26.73
CA ASN A 278 32.18 -20.09 -26.80
C ASN A 278 31.90 -19.02 -27.91
N GLY A 279 30.65 -18.57 -28.07
CA GLY A 279 30.19 -17.68 -29.12
C GLY A 279 30.47 -16.19 -28.86
N ARG A 280 31.40 -15.60 -29.63
CA ARG A 280 31.82 -14.19 -29.50
C ARG A 280 30.68 -13.17 -29.77
N ALA A 281 29.63 -13.58 -30.49
CA ALA A 281 28.43 -12.77 -30.72
C ALA A 281 27.45 -12.80 -29.52
N SER A 282 27.26 -13.96 -28.88
CA SER A 282 26.32 -14.12 -27.76
C SER A 282 26.76 -13.30 -26.54
N ARG A 283 28.06 -13.33 -26.19
CA ARG A 283 28.61 -12.47 -25.12
C ARG A 283 28.45 -10.97 -25.38
N LYS A 284 28.58 -10.50 -26.62
CA LYS A 284 28.34 -9.09 -26.99
C LYS A 284 26.87 -8.68 -26.91
N LEU A 285 25.96 -9.65 -27.02
CA LEU A 285 24.52 -9.42 -26.95
C LEU A 285 24.06 -9.48 -25.49
N LEU A 286 24.57 -10.43 -24.70
CA LEU A 286 24.39 -10.50 -23.25
C LEU A 286 24.92 -9.23 -22.56
N SER A 287 26.16 -8.82 -22.85
CA SER A 287 26.75 -7.61 -22.24
C SER A 287 26.03 -6.32 -22.63
N LYS A 288 25.39 -6.28 -23.81
CA LYS A 288 24.53 -5.15 -24.20
C LYS A 288 23.19 -5.18 -23.46
N ILE A 289 22.57 -6.35 -23.30
CA ILE A 289 21.33 -6.50 -22.51
C ILE A 289 21.60 -6.15 -21.05
N GLU A 290 22.67 -6.66 -20.45
CA GLU A 290 23.11 -6.31 -19.09
C GLU A 290 23.42 -4.81 -18.97
N SER A 291 24.13 -4.21 -19.94
CA SER A 291 24.39 -2.76 -19.94
C SER A 291 23.10 -1.94 -20.05
N ILE A 292 22.12 -2.36 -20.85
CA ILE A 292 20.83 -1.65 -21.00
C ILE A 292 19.97 -1.85 -19.76
N ALA A 293 19.96 -3.06 -19.17
CA ALA A 293 19.25 -3.36 -17.92
C ALA A 293 19.86 -2.60 -16.74
N HIS A 294 21.19 -2.55 -16.62
CA HIS A 294 21.86 -1.72 -15.61
C HIS A 294 21.64 -0.23 -15.84
N HIS A 295 21.67 0.27 -17.08
CA HIS A 295 21.41 1.69 -17.35
C HIS A 295 19.95 2.06 -17.07
N GLY A 296 19.00 1.18 -17.42
CA GLY A 296 17.59 1.29 -17.05
C GLY A 296 17.38 1.26 -15.53
N MET A 297 17.99 0.32 -14.81
CA MET A 297 17.96 0.29 -13.34
C MET A 297 18.62 1.52 -12.71
N ARG A 298 19.67 2.09 -13.33
CA ARG A 298 20.31 3.32 -12.84
C ARG A 298 19.41 4.53 -13.07
N LEU A 299 18.82 4.66 -14.25
CA LEU A 299 17.83 5.69 -14.55
C LEU A 299 16.59 5.57 -13.65
N ILE A 300 16.12 4.35 -13.34
CA ILE A 300 15.03 4.11 -12.39
C ILE A 300 15.47 4.41 -10.96
N SER A 301 16.70 4.07 -10.55
CA SER A 301 17.23 4.39 -9.22
C SER A 301 17.48 5.88 -9.02
N ASP A 302 17.93 6.59 -10.06
CA ASP A 302 18.19 8.02 -10.01
C ASP A 302 16.86 8.79 -10.15
N ALA A 303 15.89 8.26 -10.92
CA ALA A 303 14.50 8.71 -10.87
C ALA A 303 13.87 8.51 -9.49
N LEU A 304 14.04 7.36 -8.84
CA LEU A 304 13.56 7.08 -7.47
C LEU A 304 14.30 7.87 -6.37
N LYS A 305 15.53 8.33 -6.63
CA LYS A 305 16.21 9.31 -5.76
C LYS A 305 15.73 10.74 -6.01
N SER A 306 15.28 11.02 -7.23
CA SER A 306 14.66 12.30 -7.63
C SER A 306 13.17 12.39 -7.30
N THR A 307 12.47 11.28 -7.01
CA THR A 307 11.05 11.33 -6.61
C THR A 307 10.92 12.12 -5.32
N PRO A 308 10.27 13.29 -5.35
CA PRO A 308 10.37 14.27 -4.27
C PRO A 308 9.38 13.93 -3.14
N ALA A 309 9.52 12.78 -2.48
CA ALA A 309 8.71 12.47 -1.30
C ALA A 309 9.06 13.41 -0.13
N ALA A 310 10.37 13.64 0.10
CA ALA A 310 10.85 14.61 1.08
C ALA A 310 10.71 16.08 0.63
N ALA A 311 10.70 16.36 -0.68
CA ALA A 311 10.63 17.72 -1.22
C ALA A 311 9.20 18.19 -1.57
N ARG A 312 8.23 17.29 -1.81
CA ARG A 312 6.80 17.65 -1.90
C ARG A 312 6.26 18.27 -0.60
N PHE A 313 6.95 18.04 0.53
CA PHE A 313 6.65 18.72 1.80
C PHE A 313 6.83 20.25 1.71
N ASN A 314 7.62 20.75 0.76
CA ASN A 314 7.86 22.18 0.55
C ASN A 314 7.22 22.76 -0.74
N GLU A 315 6.73 21.92 -1.66
CA GLU A 315 6.15 22.37 -2.95
C GLU A 315 4.63 22.15 -3.09
N LEU A 316 3.95 21.67 -2.04
CA LEU A 316 2.49 21.85 -1.93
C LEU A 316 2.19 23.31 -1.51
N GLY A 317 2.13 24.18 -2.52
CA GLY A 317 1.83 25.60 -2.38
C GLY A 317 0.49 25.83 -1.66
N GLY A 318 0.57 26.35 -0.44
CA GLY A 318 -0.59 26.60 0.42
C GLY A 318 -0.23 26.78 1.90
N ILE A 319 0.94 26.33 2.33
CA ILE A 319 1.33 26.35 3.75
C ILE A 319 2.55 27.24 3.98
N ARG A 320 2.35 28.56 4.05
CA ARG A 320 3.39 29.51 4.51
C ARG A 320 3.49 29.64 6.03
N ASN A 321 2.51 29.14 6.79
CA ASN A 321 2.40 29.30 8.25
C ASN A 321 2.07 27.97 8.96
N MET A 322 2.86 26.90 8.79
CA MET A 322 2.81 25.83 9.81
C MET A 322 3.40 26.37 11.11
N LYS A 323 2.64 26.26 12.21
CA LYS A 323 3.18 26.45 13.56
C LYS A 323 4.41 25.56 13.74
N LYS A 324 5.44 26.07 14.42
CA LYS A 324 6.60 25.26 14.80
C LYS A 324 6.11 24.15 15.71
N VAL A 325 6.31 22.89 15.29
CA VAL A 325 6.04 21.71 16.11
C VAL A 325 7.36 21.29 16.74
N TYR A 326 7.41 21.26 18.07
CA TYR A 326 8.52 20.70 18.83
C TYR A 326 7.96 19.68 19.81
N PHE A 327 8.66 18.57 20.00
CA PHE A 327 8.21 17.54 20.93
C PHE A 327 9.38 16.70 21.41
N GLN A 328 9.25 16.16 22.61
CA GLN A 328 10.27 15.35 23.27
C GLN A 328 9.57 14.24 24.07
N THR A 329 10.21 13.07 24.16
CA THR A 329 9.71 11.90 24.90
C THR A 329 10.59 11.62 26.12
N GLY A 330 10.01 11.10 27.20
CA GLY A 330 10.74 10.68 28.40
C GLY A 330 11.27 11.82 29.28
N LEU A 331 10.48 12.87 29.54
CA LEU A 331 10.90 14.00 30.39
C LEU A 331 10.69 13.73 31.90
N THR A 332 9.61 13.05 32.29
CA THR A 332 9.29 12.83 33.70
C THR A 332 9.62 11.39 34.13
N GLY A 333 10.68 11.24 34.93
CA GLY A 333 11.13 9.93 35.44
C GLY A 333 10.19 9.25 36.44
N GLY A 334 9.11 9.93 36.87
CA GLY A 334 8.08 9.36 37.74
C GLY A 334 6.92 8.66 37.01
N ALA A 335 6.82 8.82 35.69
CA ALA A 335 5.81 8.18 34.85
C ALA A 335 6.43 7.02 34.03
N LYS A 336 5.62 6.06 33.58
CA LYS A 336 6.13 4.94 32.76
C LYS A 336 6.49 5.40 31.34
N GLY A 337 5.76 6.38 30.82
CA GLY A 337 6.14 7.15 29.66
C GLY A 337 5.64 8.59 29.79
N SER A 338 6.31 9.50 29.10
CA SER A 338 5.92 10.91 29.10
C SER A 338 6.26 11.59 27.79
N SER A 339 5.55 12.66 27.48
CA SER A 339 5.84 13.51 26.34
C SER A 339 5.63 14.98 26.68
N TYR A 340 6.43 15.81 26.03
CA TYR A 340 6.21 17.23 25.92
C TYR A 340 5.90 17.54 24.46
N PHE A 341 4.89 18.36 24.22
CA PHE A 341 4.42 18.73 22.89
C PHE A 341 4.16 20.23 22.83
N GLU A 342 4.81 20.89 21.87
CA GLU A 342 4.64 22.30 21.54
C GLU A 342 4.06 22.44 20.14
N LEU A 343 3.01 23.26 20.02
CA LEU A 343 2.34 23.62 18.78
C LEU A 343 2.26 25.14 18.69
N GLY A 344 3.31 25.76 18.16
CA GLY A 344 3.49 27.22 18.26
C GLY A 344 3.74 27.60 19.72
N ASN A 345 2.82 28.35 20.34
CA ASN A 345 2.91 28.68 21.76
C ASN A 345 2.09 27.72 22.66
N SER A 346 1.18 26.91 22.09
CA SER A 346 0.43 25.90 22.85
C SER A 346 1.37 24.80 23.34
N LYS A 347 1.46 24.59 24.67
CA LYS A 347 2.41 23.68 25.31
C LYS A 347 1.69 22.71 26.23
N VAL A 348 1.83 21.41 25.97
CA VAL A 348 1.17 20.34 26.71
C VAL A 348 2.20 19.30 27.16
N ILE A 349 2.14 18.94 28.45
CA ILE A 349 2.81 17.75 28.98
C ILE A 349 1.77 16.63 29.07
N CYS A 350 2.08 15.45 28.55
CA CYS A 350 1.34 14.22 28.82
C CYS A 350 2.21 13.27 29.65
N SER A 351 1.61 12.65 30.66
CA SER A 351 2.25 11.63 31.47
C SER A 351 1.35 10.40 31.54
N VAL A 352 1.92 9.23 31.26
CA VAL A 352 1.23 7.95 31.30
C VAL A 352 1.77 7.15 32.47
N LEU A 353 0.92 7.00 33.49
CA LEU A 353 1.14 6.11 34.61
C LEU A 353 0.69 4.72 34.15
N GLY A 354 1.62 3.76 34.17
CA GLY A 354 1.43 2.45 33.55
C GLY A 354 0.22 1.68 34.08
N PRO A 355 -0.21 0.63 33.35
CA PRO A 355 -1.35 -0.19 33.74
C PRO A 355 -1.10 -0.78 35.14
N HIS A 356 -1.98 -0.42 36.08
CA HIS A 356 -1.89 -0.85 37.47
C HIS A 356 -3.24 -1.34 37.98
N GLU A 357 -3.24 -2.10 39.08
CA GLU A 357 -4.48 -2.71 39.60
C GLU A 357 -5.45 -1.66 40.15
N ILE A 358 -6.74 -1.83 39.85
CA ILE A 358 -7.80 -0.91 40.27
C ILE A 358 -7.95 -0.94 41.80
N LYS A 359 -7.50 0.12 42.48
CA LYS A 359 -7.47 0.21 43.95
C LYS A 359 -8.84 0.32 44.63
N LYS A 360 -9.90 0.63 43.87
CA LYS A 360 -11.28 0.74 44.36
C LYS A 360 -12.11 -0.42 43.84
N LYS A 361 -13.12 -0.88 44.60
CA LYS A 361 -14.13 -1.83 44.10
C LYS A 361 -15.08 -1.12 43.11
N SER A 362 -14.59 -0.84 41.90
CA SER A 362 -15.45 -0.49 40.76
C SER A 362 -16.21 -1.74 40.27
N GLU A 363 -17.17 -1.54 39.38
CA GLU A 363 -17.82 -2.64 38.68
C GLU A 363 -16.80 -3.49 37.91
N PHE A 364 -17.11 -4.78 37.80
CA PHE A 364 -16.27 -5.76 37.12
C PHE A 364 -16.26 -5.50 35.61
N SER A 365 -15.11 -5.09 35.07
CA SER A 365 -14.85 -5.03 33.64
C SER A 365 -13.93 -6.17 33.23
N ILE A 366 -14.25 -6.81 32.10
CA ILE A 366 -13.39 -7.81 31.46
C ILE A 366 -12.19 -7.12 30.80
N ASN A 367 -12.41 -5.93 30.23
CA ASN A 367 -11.40 -5.13 29.55
C ASN A 367 -10.72 -4.15 30.54
N GLY A 368 -9.50 -3.72 30.24
CA GLY A 368 -8.85 -2.62 30.96
C GLY A 368 -9.64 -1.31 30.86
N GLN A 369 -9.45 -0.42 31.83
CA GLN A 369 -10.11 0.89 31.88
C GLN A 369 -9.09 2.02 31.66
N ILE A 370 -9.51 3.13 31.04
CA ILE A 370 -8.69 4.34 30.93
C ILE A 370 -9.25 5.40 31.90
N SER A 371 -8.36 5.99 32.71
CA SER A 371 -8.62 7.26 33.39
C SER A 371 -7.88 8.37 32.65
N CYS A 372 -8.65 9.32 32.11
CA CYS A 372 -8.10 10.54 31.53
C CYS A 372 -8.28 11.67 32.56
N LYS A 373 -7.25 12.49 32.75
CA LYS A 373 -7.35 13.76 33.47
C LYS A 373 -6.72 14.86 32.65
N PHE A 374 -7.49 15.89 32.38
CA PHE A 374 -7.04 17.07 31.65
C PHE A 374 -7.09 18.29 32.57
N GLU A 375 -5.92 18.85 32.89
CA GLU A 375 -5.79 19.97 33.82
C GLU A 375 -5.05 21.14 33.15
N TYR A 376 -5.59 22.35 33.30
CA TYR A 376 -4.89 23.58 32.93
C TYR A 376 -4.02 24.06 34.09
N ALA A 377 -2.75 24.39 33.82
CA ALA A 377 -1.93 25.06 34.81
C ALA A 377 -2.56 26.40 35.19
N SER A 378 -2.45 26.83 36.46
CA SER A 378 -3.16 28.04 36.93
C SER A 378 -2.84 29.29 36.11
N PHE A 379 -1.64 29.34 35.50
CA PHE A 379 -1.13 30.41 34.65
C PHE A 379 -1.36 30.22 33.13
N SER A 380 -1.86 29.08 32.65
CA SER A 380 -1.95 28.79 31.21
C SER A 380 -3.06 29.57 30.49
N HIS A 381 -4.13 29.93 31.23
CA HIS A 381 -5.32 30.58 30.71
C HIS A 381 -5.62 31.90 31.46
N ARG A 382 -5.98 32.96 30.73
CA ARG A 382 -6.20 34.33 31.27
C ARG A 382 -7.63 34.60 31.77
N GLY A 383 -8.54 33.61 31.73
CA GLY A 383 -9.94 33.72 32.18
C GLY A 383 -10.20 33.33 33.66
N GLN A 384 -11.44 33.51 34.12
CA GLN A 384 -11.85 33.21 35.50
C GLN A 384 -11.80 31.70 35.82
N SER A 385 -11.67 31.35 37.11
CA SER A 385 -11.39 29.96 37.53
C SER A 385 -12.59 29.02 37.52
N GLN A 386 -13.82 29.54 37.60
CA GLN A 386 -15.02 28.72 37.87
C GLN A 386 -15.53 27.97 36.62
N ASP A 387 -15.33 28.53 35.42
CA ASP A 387 -15.68 27.87 34.14
C ASP A 387 -14.65 26.80 33.70
N ARG A 388 -13.47 26.75 34.36
CA ARG A 388 -12.37 25.85 33.97
C ARG A 388 -12.73 24.39 34.21
N SER A 389 -13.18 24.05 35.43
CA SER A 389 -13.45 22.67 35.84
C SER A 389 -14.50 21.96 34.98
N SER A 390 -15.47 22.68 34.44
CA SER A 390 -16.49 22.10 33.55
C SER A 390 -15.90 21.75 32.18
N LYS A 391 -15.10 22.64 31.60
CA LYS A 391 -14.42 22.42 30.30
C LYS A 391 -13.33 21.34 30.41
N GLU A 392 -12.60 21.32 31.51
CA GLU A 392 -11.60 20.29 31.82
C GLU A 392 -12.22 18.89 31.88
N ALA A 393 -13.41 18.75 32.50
CA ALA A 393 -14.14 17.49 32.55
C ALA A 393 -14.64 17.06 31.15
N GLU A 394 -15.24 17.98 30.39
CA GLU A 394 -15.72 17.72 29.03
C GLU A 394 -14.58 17.26 28.09
N ILE A 395 -13.46 17.98 28.08
CA ILE A 395 -12.28 17.63 27.28
C ILE A 395 -11.66 16.30 27.76
N SER A 396 -11.66 16.02 29.07
CA SER A 396 -11.19 14.74 29.62
C SER A 396 -11.98 13.55 29.05
N ASP A 397 -13.31 13.63 29.02
CA ASP A 397 -14.19 12.56 28.52
C ASP A 397 -14.11 12.40 26.99
N LEU A 398 -13.98 13.52 26.25
CA LEU A 398 -13.74 13.51 24.80
C LEU A 398 -12.40 12.80 24.45
N ILE A 399 -11.31 13.18 25.11
CA ILE A 399 -9.98 12.57 24.90
C ILE A 399 -9.97 11.11 25.37
N LYS A 400 -10.64 10.79 26.48
CA LYS A 400 -10.79 9.40 26.96
C LYS A 400 -11.43 8.52 25.90
N THR A 401 -12.57 8.95 25.36
CA THR A 401 -13.30 8.21 24.32
C THR A 401 -12.44 7.97 23.07
N ALA A 402 -11.64 8.97 22.66
CA ALA A 402 -10.69 8.82 21.57
C ALA A 402 -9.61 7.76 21.89
N LEU A 403 -9.01 7.80 23.09
CA LEU A 403 -7.91 6.89 23.47
C LEU A 403 -8.37 5.45 23.74
N GLU A 404 -9.61 5.24 24.20
CA GLU A 404 -10.20 3.90 24.34
C GLU A 404 -10.30 3.15 23.01
N SER A 405 -10.43 3.88 21.88
CA SER A 405 -10.40 3.28 20.54
C SER A 405 -8.99 2.92 20.02
N VAL A 406 -7.95 3.52 20.60
CA VAL A 406 -6.55 3.41 20.13
C VAL A 406 -5.74 2.38 20.94
N VAL A 407 -5.97 2.30 22.24
CA VAL A 407 -5.24 1.41 23.16
C VAL A 407 -5.85 0.01 23.14
N CYS A 408 -5.00 -1.02 23.11
CA CYS A 408 -5.45 -2.42 23.11
C CYS A 408 -5.86 -2.90 24.53
N LEU A 409 -6.98 -2.38 25.05
CA LEU A 409 -7.46 -2.62 26.43
C LEU A 409 -7.77 -4.09 26.77
N GLU A 410 -7.99 -4.94 25.76
CA GLU A 410 -8.18 -6.38 25.92
C GLU A 410 -6.93 -7.09 26.49
N MET A 411 -5.73 -6.53 26.28
CA MET A 411 -4.49 -7.07 26.85
C MET A 411 -4.27 -6.72 28.33
N PHE A 412 -5.11 -5.87 28.91
CA PHE A 412 -4.95 -5.35 30.28
C PHE A 412 -6.19 -5.57 31.16
N PRO A 413 -6.69 -6.82 31.30
CA PRO A 413 -7.86 -7.11 32.12
C PRO A 413 -7.62 -6.71 33.59
N LYS A 414 -8.62 -6.06 34.20
CA LYS A 414 -8.58 -5.55 35.59
C LYS A 414 -7.49 -4.50 35.91
N ALA A 415 -6.80 -3.97 34.90
CA ALA A 415 -5.90 -2.84 35.07
C ALA A 415 -6.58 -1.52 34.68
N ILE A 416 -6.14 -0.44 35.32
CA ILE A 416 -6.43 0.93 34.91
C ILE A 416 -5.18 1.60 34.37
N LEU A 417 -5.35 2.34 33.28
CA LEU A 417 -4.33 3.16 32.66
C LEU A 417 -4.64 4.63 32.93
N ASP A 418 -3.79 5.30 33.70
CA ASP A 418 -3.96 6.69 34.09
C ASP A 418 -3.14 7.59 33.16
N ILE A 419 -3.83 8.44 32.38
CA ILE A 419 -3.25 9.36 31.41
C ILE A 419 -3.58 10.79 31.85
N ASN A 420 -2.57 11.53 32.30
CA ASN A 420 -2.73 12.89 32.80
C ASN A 420 -2.11 13.89 31.80
N PHE A 421 -2.88 14.91 31.43
CA PHE A 421 -2.49 16.04 30.60
C PHE A 421 -2.40 17.29 31.46
N LEU A 422 -1.30 18.02 31.31
CA LEU A 422 -1.09 19.34 31.92
C LEU A 422 -0.80 20.35 30.81
N VAL A 423 -1.72 21.30 30.61
CA VAL A 423 -1.53 22.41 29.67
C VAL A 423 -0.74 23.52 30.38
N LEU A 424 0.44 23.86 29.86
CA LEU A 424 1.28 24.94 30.41
C LEU A 424 0.92 26.31 29.80
N GLU A 425 0.61 26.34 28.51
CA GLU A 425 0.32 27.54 27.74
C GLU A 425 -0.69 27.19 26.65
N GLU A 426 -1.67 28.05 26.42
CA GLU A 426 -2.77 27.86 25.46
C GLU A 426 -2.77 28.98 24.42
N ASP A 427 -2.54 28.60 23.16
CA ASP A 427 -2.59 29.46 21.97
C ASP A 427 -3.34 28.73 20.84
N GLY A 428 -4.50 28.18 21.22
CA GLY A 428 -5.43 27.47 20.36
C GLY A 428 -5.06 26.03 20.01
N GLY A 429 -6.06 25.28 19.55
CA GLY A 429 -5.90 23.90 19.05
C GLY A 429 -5.51 22.86 20.10
N VAL A 430 -5.77 23.12 21.40
CA VAL A 430 -5.22 22.36 22.53
C VAL A 430 -5.61 20.87 22.52
N ILE A 431 -6.82 20.53 22.09
CA ILE A 431 -7.27 19.12 21.97
C ILE A 431 -6.35 18.34 21.00
N SER A 432 -5.92 18.97 19.91
CA SER A 432 -4.97 18.33 18.97
C SER A 432 -3.56 18.20 19.56
N ALA A 433 -3.09 19.22 20.30
CA ALA A 433 -1.81 19.15 21.01
C ALA A 433 -1.81 18.02 22.05
N ALA A 434 -2.92 17.86 22.79
CA ALA A 434 -3.09 16.81 23.78
C ALA A 434 -3.16 15.40 23.18
N LEU A 435 -3.95 15.17 22.12
CA LEU A 435 -4.03 13.87 21.45
C LEU A 435 -2.69 13.45 20.81
N ASN A 436 -1.94 14.41 20.25
CA ASN A 436 -0.59 14.15 19.74
C ASN A 436 0.41 13.83 20.87
N ALA A 437 0.34 14.56 22.00
CA ALA A 437 1.13 14.26 23.19
C ALA A 437 0.79 12.86 23.75
N ALA A 438 -0.49 12.47 23.77
CA ALA A 438 -0.96 11.16 24.21
C ALA A 438 -0.31 10.03 23.41
N GLY A 439 -0.34 10.10 22.08
CA GLY A 439 0.28 9.09 21.21
C GLY A 439 1.78 8.94 21.45
N LEU A 440 2.49 10.05 21.62
CA LEU A 440 3.92 10.05 21.94
C LEU A 440 4.22 9.46 23.32
N ALA A 441 3.42 9.79 24.35
CA ALA A 441 3.62 9.29 25.72
C ALA A 441 3.24 7.81 25.87
N LEU A 442 2.20 7.34 25.17
CA LEU A 442 1.81 5.92 25.11
C LEU A 442 2.86 5.08 24.38
N ALA A 443 3.44 5.60 23.29
CA ALA A 443 4.56 4.97 22.59
C ALA A 443 5.82 4.91 23.46
N ASP A 444 6.16 6.00 24.18
CA ASP A 444 7.28 6.05 25.12
C ASP A 444 7.09 5.06 26.30
N ALA A 445 5.87 4.94 26.82
CA ALA A 445 5.49 3.97 27.85
C ALA A 445 5.51 2.50 27.38
N SER A 446 5.74 2.27 26.08
CA SER A 446 5.67 0.96 25.41
C SER A 446 4.33 0.24 25.65
N ILE A 447 3.23 1.00 25.59
CA ILE A 447 1.87 0.46 25.69
C ILE A 447 1.39 0.09 24.28
N PRO A 448 0.85 -1.12 24.07
CA PRO A 448 0.33 -1.53 22.78
C PRO A 448 -0.90 -0.70 22.37
N MET A 449 -0.79 -0.13 21.18
CA MET A 449 -1.83 0.63 20.48
C MET A 449 -2.02 0.04 19.08
N TRP A 450 -3.19 0.23 18.49
CA TRP A 450 -3.48 -0.22 17.12
C TRP A 450 -2.67 0.54 16.05
N ASP A 451 -2.50 1.85 16.21
CA ASP A 451 -1.59 2.70 15.42
C ASP A 451 -1.22 3.94 16.26
N LEU A 452 -0.19 4.68 15.83
CA LEU A 452 0.19 5.95 16.44
C LEU A 452 -0.83 7.03 16.05
N ILE A 453 -1.65 7.44 17.02
CA ILE A 453 -2.58 8.57 16.90
C ILE A 453 -1.87 9.84 16.42
N THR A 454 -2.48 10.48 15.43
CA THR A 454 -2.14 11.84 15.00
C THR A 454 -3.40 12.67 14.90
N SER A 455 -3.30 13.95 15.20
CA SER A 455 -4.42 14.87 15.13
C SER A 455 -4.02 16.24 14.64
N SER A 456 -4.97 16.93 14.04
CA SER A 456 -4.82 18.29 13.51
C SER A 456 -6.11 19.07 13.74
N CYS A 457 -6.00 20.40 13.76
CA CYS A 457 -7.15 21.29 13.83
C CYS A 457 -7.08 22.35 12.73
N ALA A 458 -8.25 22.83 12.32
CA ALA A 458 -8.39 23.93 11.38
C ALA A 458 -9.55 24.84 11.84
N SER A 459 -9.40 26.14 11.58
CA SER A 459 -10.47 27.13 11.71
C SER A 459 -10.79 27.69 10.32
N LEU A 460 -12.06 27.95 10.07
CA LEU A 460 -12.54 28.73 8.95
C LEU A 460 -12.75 30.18 9.41
N CYS A 461 -11.95 31.11 8.89
CA CYS A 461 -12.11 32.56 9.08
C CYS A 461 -12.15 33.22 7.70
N ASP A 462 -13.05 34.16 7.45
CA ASP A 462 -13.09 34.95 6.20
C ASP A 462 -13.08 34.10 4.90
N ASN A 463 -13.76 32.94 4.91
CA ASN A 463 -13.71 31.89 3.88
C ASN A 463 -12.33 31.21 3.65
N GLU A 464 -11.29 31.56 4.41
CA GLU A 464 -9.99 30.87 4.38
C GLU A 464 -9.87 29.80 5.47
N ILE A 465 -9.41 28.61 5.09
CA ILE A 465 -9.15 27.50 6.02
C ILE A 465 -7.72 27.62 6.54
N LYS A 466 -7.57 28.05 7.80
CA LYS A 466 -6.29 28.11 8.54
C LYS A 466 -6.06 26.80 9.30
N ILE A 467 -4.92 26.15 9.05
CA ILE A 467 -4.51 24.93 9.78
C ILE A 467 -3.72 25.37 11.02
N PHE A 468 -4.00 24.78 12.17
CA PHE A 468 -3.49 25.18 13.49
C PHE A 468 -3.74 26.66 13.84
N PRO A 469 -5.01 27.08 14.01
CA PRO A 469 -5.38 28.42 14.46
C PRO A 469 -4.65 28.85 15.75
N ASN A 470 -4.42 30.15 15.91
CA ASN A 470 -4.12 30.76 17.22
C ASN A 470 -5.41 30.90 18.04
N GLN A 471 -5.28 31.21 19.33
CA GLN A 471 -6.45 31.54 20.17
C GLN A 471 -7.29 32.70 19.58
N SER A 472 -6.66 33.62 18.84
CA SER A 472 -7.33 34.71 18.12
C SER A 472 -8.06 34.30 16.84
N ASP A 473 -7.68 33.18 16.21
CA ASP A 473 -8.37 32.64 15.02
C ASP A 473 -9.47 31.64 15.42
N GLU A 474 -9.33 31.00 16.58
CA GLU A 474 -10.32 30.07 17.16
C GLU A 474 -11.49 30.82 17.82
N TYR A 475 -11.24 32.06 18.28
CA TYR A 475 -12.22 33.00 18.80
C TYR A 475 -12.16 34.34 18.05
N CYS A 476 -12.59 34.33 16.79
CA CYS A 476 -12.91 35.55 16.06
C CYS A 476 -14.24 36.13 16.59
N PRO A 477 -14.29 37.39 17.07
CA PRO A 477 -15.55 38.05 17.35
C PRO A 477 -16.14 38.61 16.05
N SER A 478 -17.07 37.89 15.43
CA SER A 478 -17.85 38.39 14.29
C SER A 478 -18.63 39.65 14.69
N ASN A 479 -18.32 40.79 14.07
CA ASN A 479 -19.03 42.06 14.32
C ASN A 479 -20.40 42.12 13.63
N ASP A 480 -20.62 41.34 12.55
CA ASP A 480 -21.79 41.45 11.67
C ASP A 480 -22.65 40.17 11.54
N GLY A 481 -22.29 39.08 12.24
CA GLY A 481 -23.14 37.88 12.41
C GLY A 481 -23.53 37.11 11.13
N LEU A 482 -22.85 37.38 10.00
CA LEU A 482 -23.13 36.81 8.68
C LEU A 482 -22.02 35.87 8.15
N ASP A 483 -20.88 35.81 8.84
CA ASP A 483 -19.70 35.07 8.41
C ASP A 483 -19.72 33.60 8.86
N MET A 484 -19.19 32.71 8.01
CA MET A 484 -19.09 31.28 8.27
C MET A 484 -17.89 30.98 9.18
N GLU A 485 -18.08 31.10 10.48
CA GLU A 485 -17.08 30.77 11.50
C GLU A 485 -17.22 29.32 11.96
N GLY A 486 -16.12 28.55 11.93
CA GLY A 486 -16.17 27.19 12.47
C GLY A 486 -14.82 26.50 12.62
N ASN A 487 -14.69 25.77 13.73
CA ASN A 487 -13.50 25.05 14.15
C ASN A 487 -13.71 23.55 13.94
N VAL A 488 -12.70 22.86 13.41
CA VAL A 488 -12.71 21.41 13.17
C VAL A 488 -11.46 20.79 13.77
N VAL A 489 -11.62 19.80 14.64
CA VAL A 489 -10.53 18.98 15.19
C VAL A 489 -10.72 17.54 14.73
N LEU A 490 -9.71 16.96 14.09
CA LEU A 490 -9.73 15.61 13.53
C LEU A 490 -8.53 14.84 14.06
N ALA A 491 -8.76 13.66 14.63
CA ALA A 491 -7.71 12.68 14.92
C ALA A 491 -7.92 11.40 14.12
N TYR A 492 -6.80 10.86 13.64
CA TYR A 492 -6.76 9.93 12.53
C TYR A 492 -5.64 8.91 12.72
N LEU A 493 -5.98 7.66 12.43
CA LEU A 493 -5.08 6.51 12.37
C LEU A 493 -4.74 6.25 10.91
N ILE A 494 -3.46 6.29 10.58
CA ILE A 494 -2.96 6.27 9.20
C ILE A 494 -2.79 4.85 8.69
N ALA A 495 -2.43 3.90 9.56
CA ALA A 495 -2.33 2.49 9.21
C ALA A 495 -3.69 1.86 8.88
N SER A 496 -4.76 2.27 9.57
CA SER A 496 -6.14 1.80 9.32
C SER A 496 -6.96 2.72 8.43
N ASN A 497 -6.48 3.93 8.13
CA ASN A 497 -7.22 4.97 7.39
C ASN A 497 -8.59 5.28 8.03
N GLN A 498 -8.60 5.53 9.35
CA GLN A 498 -9.81 5.74 10.15
C GLN A 498 -9.73 7.04 10.95
N ILE A 499 -10.84 7.78 10.97
CA ILE A 499 -11.06 8.90 11.88
C ILE A 499 -11.57 8.32 13.20
N ILE A 500 -10.87 8.61 14.29
CA ILE A 500 -11.19 8.12 15.65
C ILE A 500 -11.86 9.20 16.52
N PHE A 501 -11.57 10.46 16.23
CA PHE A 501 -12.09 11.61 16.94
C PHE A 501 -12.38 12.71 15.92
N TYR A 502 -13.55 13.30 16.04
CA TYR A 502 -14.00 14.38 15.19
C TYR A 502 -14.88 15.31 16.01
N HIS A 503 -14.39 16.53 16.21
CA HIS A 503 -15.08 17.58 16.97
C HIS A 503 -15.23 18.82 16.08
N THR A 504 -16.42 19.40 16.08
CA THR A 504 -16.75 20.55 15.24
C THR A 504 -17.61 21.55 16.00
N ASP A 505 -17.11 22.77 16.12
CA ASP A 505 -17.83 23.90 16.71
C ASP A 505 -18.09 24.97 15.64
N GLY A 506 -19.23 25.64 15.71
CA GLY A 506 -19.61 26.71 14.78
C GLY A 506 -20.37 26.23 13.53
N VAL A 507 -20.40 27.08 12.51
CA VAL A 507 -21.22 26.94 11.29
C VAL A 507 -20.30 26.88 10.07
N LEU A 508 -20.15 25.68 9.50
CA LEU A 508 -19.37 25.47 8.26
C LEU A 508 -20.25 25.07 7.08
N SER A 509 -19.88 25.55 5.88
CA SER A 509 -20.43 25.03 4.64
C SER A 509 -19.96 23.59 4.37
N LYS A 510 -20.79 22.80 3.68
CA LYS A 510 -20.44 21.41 3.33
C LYS A 510 -19.18 21.30 2.47
N GLU A 511 -18.97 22.27 1.57
CA GLU A 511 -17.83 22.31 0.66
C GLU A 511 -16.54 22.65 1.42
N SER A 512 -16.59 23.71 2.25
CA SER A 512 -15.50 24.11 3.15
C SER A 512 -15.10 22.99 4.11
N LEU A 513 -16.06 22.22 4.64
CA LEU A 513 -15.82 21.08 5.53
C LEU A 513 -15.09 19.93 4.83
N VAL A 514 -15.49 19.60 3.60
CA VAL A 514 -14.83 18.54 2.80
C VAL A 514 -13.39 18.92 2.46
N ASP A 515 -13.13 20.19 2.14
CA ASP A 515 -11.77 20.67 1.85
C ASP A 515 -10.91 20.86 3.10
N ALA A 516 -11.50 21.23 4.23
CA ALA A 516 -10.84 21.21 5.53
C ALA A 516 -10.40 19.79 5.90
N ASN A 517 -11.28 18.79 5.75
CA ASN A 517 -10.97 17.40 6.08
C ASN A 517 -9.84 16.82 5.22
N LYS A 518 -9.76 17.15 3.92
CA LYS A 518 -8.60 16.79 3.08
C LYS A 518 -7.29 17.36 3.66
N LYS A 519 -7.27 18.68 3.93
CA LYS A 519 -6.11 19.39 4.48
C LYS A 519 -5.67 18.83 5.85
N LEU A 520 -6.63 18.51 6.72
CA LEU A 520 -6.39 17.93 8.05
C LEU A 520 -5.79 16.52 7.94
N ILE A 521 -6.36 15.66 7.12
CA ILE A 521 -5.85 14.29 6.91
C ILE A 521 -4.42 14.31 6.35
N ASP A 522 -4.12 15.19 5.39
CA ASP A 522 -2.76 15.31 4.84
C ASP A 522 -1.77 15.91 5.85
N THR A 523 -2.22 16.82 6.71
CA THR A 523 -1.42 17.34 7.84
C THR A 523 -1.09 16.23 8.85
N CYS A 524 -2.07 15.39 9.21
CA CYS A 524 -1.88 14.24 10.10
C CYS A 524 -0.81 13.27 9.56
N LYS A 525 -0.87 12.92 8.27
CA LYS A 525 0.14 12.09 7.60
C LYS A 525 1.55 12.70 7.72
N GLY A 526 1.67 14.02 7.53
CA GLY A 526 2.92 14.74 7.68
C GLY A 526 3.50 14.68 9.09
N MET A 527 2.65 14.87 10.11
CA MET A 527 3.06 14.78 11.52
C MET A 527 3.49 13.37 11.92
N GLN A 528 2.79 12.33 11.45
CA GLN A 528 3.14 10.95 11.82
C GLN A 528 4.54 10.56 11.33
N ALA A 529 4.95 11.03 10.15
CA ALA A 529 6.30 10.82 9.63
C ALA A 529 7.37 11.45 10.55
N GLN A 530 7.12 12.66 11.05
CA GLN A 530 8.00 13.32 12.02
C GLN A 530 8.05 12.53 13.34
N PHE A 531 6.89 12.16 13.90
CA PHE A 531 6.80 11.41 15.16
C PHE A 531 7.52 10.07 15.08
N LYS A 532 7.27 9.28 14.02
CA LYS A 532 7.95 8.00 13.78
C LYS A 532 9.47 8.18 13.70
N SER A 533 9.95 9.21 12.99
CA SER A 533 11.40 9.48 12.89
C SER A 533 12.06 9.86 14.23
N HIS A 534 11.34 10.57 15.10
CA HIS A 534 11.83 10.96 16.42
C HIS A 534 11.78 9.80 17.42
N LEU A 535 10.69 9.03 17.45
CA LEU A 535 10.56 7.83 18.29
C LEU A 535 11.67 6.82 17.99
N LEU A 536 11.98 6.59 16.71
CA LEU A 536 13.09 5.73 16.30
C LEU A 536 14.46 6.25 16.77
N LYS A 537 14.71 7.56 16.73
CA LYS A 537 15.94 8.18 17.27
C LYS A 537 16.04 8.00 18.78
N SER A 538 14.98 8.37 19.51
CA SER A 538 14.89 8.23 20.98
C SER A 538 15.11 6.78 21.41
N PHE A 539 14.53 5.80 20.70
CA PHE A 539 14.74 4.38 20.94
C PHE A 539 16.19 3.94 20.64
N CYS A 540 16.80 4.43 19.57
CA CYS A 540 18.21 4.16 19.25
C CYS A 540 19.18 4.76 20.29
N GLU A 541 18.85 5.91 20.88
CA GLU A 541 19.64 6.55 21.93
C GLU A 541 19.50 5.82 23.27
N LYS A 542 18.28 5.40 23.64
CA LYS A 542 18.03 4.58 24.83
C LYS A 542 18.74 3.22 24.80
N ASN A 543 18.96 2.63 23.63
CA ASN A 543 19.65 1.33 23.47
C ASN A 543 21.18 1.43 23.28
N LYS A 544 21.75 2.64 23.25
CA LYS A 544 23.22 2.85 23.16
C LYS A 544 23.90 3.01 24.52
N ASN A 545 23.11 3.31 25.55
CA ASN A 545 23.52 3.46 26.94
C ASN A 545 23.12 2.22 27.74
#